data_AF-A0A6A5BSG0-F1
#
_entry.id   AF-A0A6A5BSG0-F1
#
_cell.length_a   1.000
_cell.length_b   1.000
_cell.length_c   1.000
_cell.angle_alpha   90.00
_cell.angle_beta   90.00
_cell.angle_gamma   90.00
#
_symmetry.space_group_name_H-M   'P 1'
#
loop_
_entity.id
_entity.type
_entity.pdbx_description
1 polymer ?
#
loop_
_entity_poly.entity_id
_entity_poly.type
_entity_poly.pdbx_seq_one_letter_code
_entity_poly.pdbx_strand_id
1 'polypeptide(L)'
;MRKRARYTLCLKKRLYEVSSLSDACSLLKDLNSLQLSPEGTLCLLIQTIRHGKNSERREAIEKQDYVSPFSTLECKEKIKTWILSTVKSVREALISQYYLELQQGSASKLGLLFYETEDIYEAAGIALAQYRGRIEFAKFIQALQKPNCPLVKEKLKLLMDGHFRGISLFKDVNMAIHPQWTPSPKNKAKIWRANFGVLGIEDGVELFGESGRSHFEKLQVSLRLERERGINVIH
;
A
#
# COMPACT_ATOMS: atom_id res chain seq x y z
N MET A 1 3.06 -22.50 -41.69
CA MET A 1 3.29 -21.84 -40.38
C MET A 1 4.17 -20.58 -40.41
N ARG A 2 5.18 -20.44 -41.31
CA ARG A 2 6.10 -19.27 -41.34
C ARG A 2 5.46 -17.90 -41.67
N LYS A 3 4.30 -17.85 -42.35
CA LYS A 3 3.56 -16.60 -42.59
C LYS A 3 2.85 -16.06 -41.33
N ARG A 4 2.55 -16.90 -40.33
CA ARG A 4 1.71 -16.54 -39.17
C ARG A 4 2.42 -15.72 -38.09
N ALA A 5 3.75 -15.83 -37.97
CA ALA A 5 4.53 -15.13 -36.94
C ALA A 5 5.05 -13.75 -37.37
N ARG A 6 5.11 -13.45 -38.68
CA ARG A 6 5.59 -12.15 -39.20
C ARG A 6 4.59 -11.01 -38.99
N TYR A 7 3.29 -11.27 -39.07
CA TYR A 7 2.26 -10.24 -38.94
C TYR A 7 2.15 -9.69 -37.51
N THR A 8 2.27 -10.56 -36.50
CA THR A 8 2.14 -10.18 -35.09
C THR A 8 3.29 -9.29 -34.59
N LEU A 9 4.47 -9.36 -35.21
CA LEU A 9 5.63 -8.54 -34.84
C LEU A 9 5.56 -7.14 -35.48
N CYS A 10 4.96 -7.03 -36.67
CA CYS A 10 4.73 -5.77 -37.38
C CYS A 10 3.58 -4.95 -36.76
N LEU A 11 2.51 -5.61 -36.32
CA LEU A 11 1.32 -4.97 -35.73
C LEU A 11 1.62 -4.31 -34.38
N LYS A 12 2.46 -4.91 -33.53
CA LYS A 12 2.80 -4.32 -32.22
C LYS A 12 3.56 -3.01 -32.34
N LYS A 13 4.58 -2.96 -33.21
CA LYS A 13 5.37 -1.74 -33.42
C LYS A 13 4.47 -0.59 -33.87
N ARG A 14 3.56 -0.87 -34.82
CA ARG A 14 2.59 0.11 -35.30
C ARG A 14 1.51 0.49 -34.28
N LEU A 15 1.01 -0.43 -33.46
CA LEU A 15 0.00 -0.13 -32.42
C LEU A 15 0.49 0.88 -31.37
N TYR A 16 1.78 0.84 -31.01
CA TYR A 16 2.40 1.81 -30.09
C TYR A 16 2.84 3.12 -30.79
N GLU A 17 2.92 3.12 -32.13
CA GLU A 17 3.28 4.28 -32.96
C GLU A 17 2.06 5.04 -33.50
N VAL A 18 0.83 4.56 -33.24
CA VAL A 18 -0.41 5.26 -33.58
C VAL A 18 -0.51 6.54 -32.74
N SER A 19 0.05 7.61 -33.28
CA SER A 19 -0.01 8.97 -32.73
C SER A 19 -1.05 9.82 -33.48
N SER A 20 -1.58 9.32 -34.60
CA SER A 20 -2.55 10.00 -35.45
C SER A 20 -3.67 9.07 -35.95
N LEU A 21 -4.80 9.67 -36.36
CA LEU A 21 -5.91 8.98 -37.02
C LEU A 21 -5.50 8.30 -38.34
N SER A 22 -4.49 8.82 -39.03
CA SER A 22 -3.98 8.24 -40.27
C SER A 22 -3.31 6.88 -40.04
N ASP A 23 -2.53 6.77 -38.96
CA ASP A 23 -1.82 5.55 -38.59
C ASP A 23 -2.81 4.44 -38.19
N ALA A 24 -3.85 4.80 -37.45
CA ALA A 24 -4.95 3.90 -37.09
C ALA A 24 -5.67 3.36 -38.35
N CYS A 25 -5.97 4.24 -39.31
CA CYS A 25 -6.59 3.86 -40.58
C CYS A 25 -5.71 2.93 -41.42
N SER A 26 -4.39 3.10 -41.42
CA SER A 26 -3.46 2.19 -42.12
C SER A 26 -3.42 0.79 -41.50
N LEU A 27 -3.41 0.73 -40.17
CA LEU A 27 -3.44 -0.53 -39.42
C LEU A 27 -4.74 -1.30 -39.65
N LEU A 28 -5.87 -0.59 -39.70
CA LEU A 28 -7.18 -1.15 -40.02
C LEU A 28 -7.24 -1.70 -41.46
N LYS A 29 -6.62 -1.03 -42.44
CA LYS A 29 -6.54 -1.54 -43.82
C LYS A 29 -5.76 -2.86 -43.89
N ASP A 30 -4.63 -2.95 -43.19
CA ASP A 30 -3.83 -4.17 -43.15
C ASP A 30 -4.53 -5.31 -42.42
N LEU A 31 -5.26 -5.02 -41.33
CA LEU A 31 -6.11 -6.00 -40.65
C LEU A 31 -7.28 -6.48 -41.53
N ASN A 32 -7.92 -5.58 -42.27
CA ASN A 32 -8.99 -5.91 -43.21
C ASN A 32 -8.49 -6.79 -44.37
N SER A 33 -7.22 -6.64 -44.78
CA SER A 33 -6.61 -7.49 -45.81
C SER A 33 -6.47 -8.96 -45.39
N LEU A 34 -6.49 -9.25 -44.08
CA LEU A 34 -6.39 -10.61 -43.55
C LEU A 34 -7.72 -11.38 -43.61
N GLN A 35 -8.82 -10.72 -44.02
CA GLN A 35 -10.16 -11.31 -44.13
C GLN A 35 -10.59 -12.05 -42.86
N LEU A 36 -10.23 -11.51 -41.70
CA LEU A 36 -10.57 -12.08 -40.40
C LEU A 36 -12.03 -11.78 -40.05
N SER A 37 -12.67 -12.68 -39.33
CA SER A 37 -13.93 -12.38 -38.64
C SER A 37 -13.71 -11.26 -37.60
N PRO A 38 -14.77 -10.55 -37.17
CA PRO A 38 -14.67 -9.58 -36.09
C PRO A 38 -14.03 -10.17 -34.82
N GLU A 39 -14.39 -11.41 -34.46
CA GLU A 39 -13.81 -12.14 -33.35
C GLU A 39 -12.32 -12.46 -33.59
N GLY A 40 -11.95 -12.85 -34.80
CA GLY A 40 -10.57 -13.08 -35.19
C GLY A 40 -9.70 -11.83 -35.09
N THR A 41 -10.22 -10.69 -35.54
CA THR A 41 -9.57 -9.38 -35.46
C THR A 41 -9.39 -8.95 -34.00
N LEU A 42 -10.44 -9.05 -33.19
CA LEU A 42 -10.39 -8.70 -31.77
C LEU A 42 -9.43 -9.61 -31.00
N CYS A 43 -9.45 -10.91 -31.29
CA CYS A 43 -8.54 -11.88 -30.69
C CYS A 43 -7.08 -11.56 -31.03
N LEU A 44 -6.79 -11.25 -32.30
CA LEU A 44 -5.45 -10.86 -32.74
C LEU A 44 -4.96 -9.60 -32.01
N LEU A 45 -5.83 -8.60 -31.85
CA LEU A 45 -5.52 -7.37 -31.13
C LEU A 45 -5.18 -7.66 -29.65
N ILE A 46 -6.05 -8.39 -28.95
CA ILE A 46 -5.85 -8.73 -27.54
C ILE A 46 -4.55 -9.51 -27.35
N GLN A 47 -4.27 -10.52 -28.20
CA GLN A 47 -3.04 -11.31 -28.11
C GLN A 47 -1.78 -10.51 -28.40
N THR A 48 -1.87 -9.52 -29.29
CA THR A 48 -0.74 -8.63 -29.61
C THR A 48 -0.39 -7.73 -28.43
N ILE A 49 -1.40 -7.29 -27.67
CA ILE A 49 -1.23 -6.51 -26.45
C ILE A 49 -0.71 -7.41 -25.30
N ARG A 50 -1.34 -8.56 -25.06
CA ARG A 50 -1.02 -9.46 -23.94
C ARG A 50 0.32 -10.18 -24.10
N HIS A 51 0.68 -10.56 -25.32
CA HIS A 51 1.90 -11.31 -25.61
C HIS A 51 2.81 -10.45 -26.48
N GLY A 52 3.25 -9.34 -25.91
CA GLY A 52 3.97 -8.33 -26.64
C GLY A 52 5.38 -8.78 -27.02
N LYS A 53 6.02 -9.64 -26.24
CA LYS A 53 7.38 -10.14 -26.53
C LYS A 53 7.34 -11.48 -27.23
N ASN A 54 8.39 -11.77 -28.00
CA ASN A 54 8.48 -13.05 -28.70
C ASN A 54 8.61 -14.23 -27.73
N SER A 55 9.28 -14.05 -26.59
CA SER A 55 9.34 -15.05 -25.50
C SER A 55 7.95 -15.34 -24.92
N GLU A 56 7.22 -14.28 -24.54
CA GLU A 56 5.85 -14.37 -24.01
C GLU A 56 4.89 -15.04 -24.99
N ARG A 57 5.04 -14.78 -26.31
CA ARG A 57 4.24 -15.48 -27.33
C ARG A 57 4.52 -16.97 -27.40
N ARG A 58 5.79 -17.38 -27.34
CA ARG A 58 6.14 -18.82 -27.38
C ARG A 58 5.57 -19.54 -26.17
N GLU A 59 5.73 -18.94 -24.99
CA GLU A 59 5.18 -19.47 -23.75
C GLU A 59 3.64 -19.56 -23.79
N ALA A 60 2.97 -18.53 -24.33
CA ALA A 60 1.52 -18.55 -24.49
C ALA A 60 1.05 -19.62 -25.50
N ILE A 61 1.81 -19.88 -26.56
CA ILE A 61 1.53 -20.97 -27.50
C ILE A 61 1.68 -22.32 -26.81
N GLU A 62 2.75 -22.54 -26.04
CA GLU A 62 2.98 -23.77 -25.28
C GLU A 62 1.87 -24.03 -24.25
N LYS A 63 1.39 -22.97 -23.58
CA LYS A 63 0.30 -23.05 -22.59
C LYS A 63 -1.10 -23.07 -23.20
N GLN A 64 -1.24 -23.14 -24.53
CA GLN A 64 -2.53 -23.03 -25.24
C GLN A 64 -3.32 -21.76 -24.88
N ASP A 65 -2.61 -20.70 -24.49
CA ASP A 65 -3.19 -19.39 -24.26
C ASP A 65 -3.24 -18.55 -25.54
N TYR A 66 -2.43 -18.89 -26.54
CA TYR A 66 -2.43 -18.27 -27.86
C TYR A 66 -3.26 -19.08 -28.86
N VAL A 67 -4.35 -18.50 -29.37
CA VAL A 67 -5.29 -19.09 -30.34
C VAL A 67 -5.16 -18.46 -31.73
N SER A 68 -5.54 -19.24 -32.74
CA SER A 68 -5.48 -18.81 -34.14
C SER A 68 -6.58 -17.78 -34.43
N PRO A 69 -6.25 -16.60 -34.99
CA PRO A 69 -7.26 -15.58 -35.32
C PRO A 69 -8.19 -15.99 -36.47
N PHE A 70 -7.88 -17.07 -37.18
CA PHE A 70 -8.70 -17.59 -38.29
C PHE A 70 -9.78 -18.59 -37.82
N SER A 71 -9.81 -18.96 -36.54
CA SER A 71 -10.82 -19.84 -35.96
C SER A 71 -11.81 -19.02 -35.14
N THR A 72 -12.96 -18.66 -35.74
CA THR A 72 -13.97 -17.81 -35.09
C THR A 72 -14.47 -18.42 -33.78
N LEU A 73 -14.69 -19.73 -33.74
CA LEU A 73 -15.22 -20.42 -32.56
C LEU A 73 -14.21 -20.42 -31.40
N GLU A 74 -12.95 -20.73 -31.66
CA GLU A 74 -11.88 -20.66 -30.66
C GLU A 74 -11.64 -19.22 -30.18
N CYS A 75 -11.66 -18.25 -31.09
CA CYS A 75 -11.50 -16.84 -30.74
C CYS A 75 -12.63 -16.37 -29.80
N LYS A 76 -13.88 -16.74 -30.08
CA LYS A 76 -15.03 -16.35 -29.27
C LYS A 76 -14.93 -16.88 -27.84
N GLU A 77 -14.64 -18.17 -27.68
CA GLU A 77 -14.47 -18.78 -26.36
C GLU A 77 -13.29 -18.19 -25.60
N LYS A 78 -12.17 -17.91 -26.29
CA LYS A 78 -10.99 -17.34 -25.66
C LYS A 78 -11.20 -15.89 -25.23
N ILE A 79 -11.81 -15.06 -26.08
CA ILE A 79 -12.18 -13.68 -25.75
C ILE A 79 -13.09 -13.66 -24.53
N LYS A 80 -14.13 -14.50 -24.52
CA LYS A 80 -15.04 -14.64 -23.37
C LYS A 80 -14.28 -14.99 -22.09
N THR A 81 -13.39 -15.97 -22.17
CA THR A 81 -12.54 -16.38 -21.04
C THR A 81 -11.69 -15.22 -20.52
N TRP A 82 -11.03 -14.47 -21.42
CA TRP A 82 -10.22 -13.32 -21.03
C TRP A 82 -11.06 -12.22 -20.39
N ILE A 83 -12.21 -11.87 -20.98
CA ILE A 83 -13.13 -10.87 -20.41
C ILE A 83 -13.57 -11.30 -19.02
N LEU A 84 -14.03 -12.53 -18.84
CA LEU A 84 -14.45 -13.05 -17.54
C LEU A 84 -13.31 -13.05 -16.52
N SER A 85 -12.09 -13.40 -16.94
CA SER A 85 -10.91 -13.34 -16.07
C SER A 85 -10.60 -11.90 -15.63
N THR A 86 -10.70 -10.93 -16.53
CA THR A 86 -10.48 -9.51 -16.24
C THR A 86 -11.56 -8.99 -15.31
N VAL A 87 -12.84 -9.27 -15.58
CA VAL A 87 -13.96 -8.86 -14.73
C VAL A 87 -13.81 -9.45 -13.32
N LYS A 88 -13.44 -10.73 -13.22
CA LYS A 88 -13.19 -11.39 -11.93
C LYS A 88 -12.05 -10.72 -11.16
N SER A 89 -10.93 -10.48 -11.83
CA SER A 89 -9.75 -9.84 -11.21
C SER A 89 -10.07 -8.41 -10.75
N VAL A 90 -10.76 -7.61 -11.56
CA VAL A 90 -11.17 -6.24 -11.18
C VAL A 90 -12.13 -6.28 -10.00
N ARG A 91 -13.11 -7.19 -10.01
CA ARG A 91 -14.06 -7.37 -8.89
C ARG A 91 -13.32 -7.73 -7.60
N GLU A 92 -12.39 -8.67 -7.64
CA GLU A 92 -11.59 -9.07 -6.48
C GLU A 92 -10.75 -7.92 -5.92
N ALA A 93 -10.16 -7.10 -6.81
CA ALA A 93 -9.42 -5.90 -6.43
C ALA A 93 -10.31 -4.87 -5.73
N LEU A 94 -11.50 -4.58 -6.29
CA LEU A 94 -12.47 -3.65 -5.70
C LEU A 94 -12.99 -4.13 -4.34
N ILE A 95 -13.31 -5.43 -4.21
CA ILE A 95 -13.73 -6.01 -2.94
C ILE A 95 -12.61 -5.90 -1.90
N SER A 96 -11.36 -6.21 -2.28
CA SER A 96 -10.21 -6.09 -1.39
C SER A 96 -9.99 -4.64 -0.94
N GLN A 97 -10.12 -3.69 -1.87
CA GLN A 97 -10.03 -2.26 -1.57
C GLN A 97 -11.13 -1.82 -0.59
N TYR A 98 -12.37 -2.23 -0.82
CA TYR A 98 -13.49 -1.92 0.08
C TYR A 98 -13.26 -2.45 1.50
N TYR A 99 -12.79 -3.69 1.65
CA TYR A 99 -12.44 -4.23 2.97
C TYR A 99 -11.30 -3.46 3.63
N LEU A 100 -10.29 -3.03 2.87
CA LEU A 100 -9.20 -2.20 3.39
C LEU A 100 -9.73 -0.84 3.87
N GLU A 101 -10.61 -0.18 3.11
CA GLU A 101 -11.22 1.10 3.48
C GLU A 101 -12.05 0.99 4.77
N LEU A 102 -12.86 -0.08 4.90
CA LEU A 102 -13.62 -0.35 6.13
C LEU A 102 -12.72 -0.55 7.35
N GLN A 103 -11.65 -1.34 7.20
CA GLN A 103 -10.67 -1.57 8.28
C GLN A 103 -9.93 -0.28 8.65
N GLN A 104 -9.52 0.50 7.65
CA GLN A 104 -8.83 1.77 7.85
C GLN A 104 -9.71 2.81 8.54
N GLY A 105 -11.01 2.88 8.22
CA GLY A 105 -11.95 3.78 8.86
C GLY A 105 -12.11 3.51 10.35
N SER A 106 -12.29 2.23 10.71
CA SER A 106 -12.36 1.79 12.11
C SER A 106 -11.06 2.06 12.86
N ALA A 107 -9.92 1.68 12.29
CA ALA A 107 -8.61 1.88 12.91
C ALA A 107 -8.26 3.36 13.09
N SER A 108 -8.63 4.22 12.13
CA SER A 108 -8.38 5.67 12.24
C SER A 108 -9.22 6.30 13.34
N LYS A 109 -10.46 5.84 13.55
CA LYS A 109 -11.30 6.25 14.68
C LYS A 109 -10.68 5.84 16.01
N LEU A 110 -10.18 4.60 16.13
CA LEU A 110 -9.47 4.15 17.34
C LEU A 110 -8.21 4.97 17.62
N GLY A 111 -7.42 5.28 16.59
CA GLY A 111 -6.26 6.17 16.73
C GLY A 111 -6.63 7.58 17.17
N LEU A 112 -7.76 8.12 16.71
CA LEU A 112 -8.27 9.42 17.16
C LEU A 112 -8.70 9.38 18.63
N LEU A 113 -9.50 8.40 19.03
CA LEU A 113 -9.91 8.24 20.43
C LEU A 113 -8.71 8.06 21.36
N PHE A 114 -7.71 7.28 20.93
CA PHE A 114 -6.48 7.08 21.68
C PHE A 114 -5.66 8.38 21.81
N TYR A 115 -5.69 9.25 20.80
CA TYR A 115 -5.08 10.57 20.88
C TYR A 115 -5.85 11.47 21.86
N GLU A 116 -7.16 11.59 21.73
CA GLU A 116 -7.99 12.57 22.44
C GLU A 116 -8.20 12.27 23.93
N THR A 117 -8.21 10.99 24.33
CA THR A 117 -8.50 10.66 25.73
C THR A 117 -7.45 11.22 26.70
N GLU A 118 -7.92 11.83 27.78
CA GLU A 118 -7.10 12.33 28.89
C GLU A 118 -7.07 11.34 30.08
N ASP A 119 -7.70 10.17 29.91
CA ASP A 119 -7.71 9.09 30.90
C ASP A 119 -6.89 7.90 30.40
N ILE A 120 -5.88 7.50 31.20
CA ILE A 120 -5.04 6.35 30.87
C ILE A 120 -5.79 5.01 30.90
N TYR A 121 -6.88 4.89 31.68
CA TYR A 121 -7.71 3.69 31.70
C TYR A 121 -8.51 3.54 30.41
N GLU A 122 -9.07 4.64 29.90
CA GLU A 122 -9.73 4.67 28.59
C GLU A 122 -8.74 4.34 27.47
N ALA A 123 -7.54 4.92 27.51
CA ALA A 123 -6.47 4.59 26.56
C ALA A 123 -6.13 3.09 26.59
N ALA A 124 -6.06 2.48 27.78
CA ALA A 124 -5.87 1.03 27.94
C ALA A 124 -7.04 0.23 27.38
N GLY A 125 -8.28 0.67 27.62
CA GLY A 125 -9.49 0.06 27.06
C GLY A 125 -9.52 0.11 25.53
N ILE A 126 -9.08 1.22 24.92
CA ILE A 126 -8.97 1.39 23.47
C ILE A 126 -7.91 0.45 22.88
N ALA A 127 -6.78 0.28 23.58
CA ALA A 127 -5.69 -0.59 23.14
C ALA A 127 -5.96 -2.10 23.40
N LEU A 128 -6.91 -2.42 24.29
CA LEU A 128 -7.20 -3.79 24.71
C LEU A 128 -7.59 -4.68 23.53
N ALA A 129 -7.14 -5.94 23.60
CA ALA A 129 -7.48 -7.01 22.67
C ALA A 129 -7.04 -6.77 21.20
N GLN A 130 -6.11 -5.82 20.97
CA GLN A 130 -5.52 -5.54 19.66
C GLN A 130 -4.26 -6.39 19.39
N TYR A 131 -3.73 -6.32 18.18
CA TYR A 131 -2.45 -6.97 17.80
C TYR A 131 -1.45 -5.91 17.35
N ARG A 132 -0.19 -5.99 17.81
CA ARG A 132 0.86 -5.01 17.45
C ARG A 132 1.19 -5.01 15.96
N GLY A 133 0.95 -6.13 15.26
CA GLY A 133 1.16 -6.26 13.81
C GLY A 133 0.01 -5.76 12.93
N ARG A 134 -1.06 -5.18 13.51
CA ARG A 134 -2.25 -4.72 12.77
C ARG A 134 -2.30 -3.20 12.63
N ILE A 135 -3.22 -2.75 11.77
CA ILE A 135 -3.31 -1.34 11.38
C ILE A 135 -3.73 -0.43 12.54
N GLU A 136 -4.52 -0.93 13.49
CA GLU A 136 -4.94 -0.25 14.71
C GLU A 136 -3.73 0.18 15.54
N PHE A 137 -2.75 -0.72 15.72
CA PHE A 137 -1.52 -0.39 16.44
C PHE A 137 -0.70 0.68 15.73
N ALA A 138 -0.62 0.61 14.40
CA ALA A 138 0.02 1.66 13.61
C ALA A 138 -0.69 3.02 13.79
N LYS A 139 -2.02 3.02 13.95
CA LYS A 139 -2.81 4.23 14.24
C LYS A 139 -2.55 4.77 15.65
N PHE A 140 -2.30 3.92 16.65
CA PHE A 140 -1.85 4.38 17.98
C PHE A 140 -0.46 5.04 17.92
N ILE A 141 0.48 4.49 17.13
CA ILE A 141 1.78 5.13 16.93
C ILE A 141 1.61 6.49 16.24
N GLN A 142 0.76 6.58 15.21
CA GLN A 142 0.46 7.84 14.53
C GLN A 142 -0.19 8.85 15.47
N ALA A 143 -1.05 8.41 16.38
CA ALA A 143 -1.65 9.25 17.42
C ALA A 143 -0.59 9.90 18.30
N LEU A 144 0.43 9.14 18.74
CA LEU A 144 1.56 9.68 19.52
C LEU A 144 2.48 10.61 18.72
N GLN A 145 2.38 10.61 17.38
CA GLN A 145 3.14 11.54 16.51
C GLN A 145 2.39 12.84 16.24
N LYS A 146 1.14 12.98 16.71
CA LYS A 146 0.40 14.24 16.68
C LYS A 146 0.90 15.18 17.79
N PRO A 147 0.86 16.50 17.57
CA PRO A 147 1.34 17.47 18.54
C PRO A 147 0.48 17.48 19.80
N ASN A 148 1.12 17.77 20.94
CA ASN A 148 0.47 17.93 22.25
C ASN A 148 -0.49 16.80 22.63
N CYS A 149 -0.12 15.55 22.35
CA CYS A 149 -0.89 14.37 22.74
C CYS A 149 -1.01 14.31 24.28
N PRO A 150 -2.23 14.32 24.84
CA PRO A 150 -2.44 14.14 26.28
C PRO A 150 -1.85 12.82 26.76
N LEU A 151 -1.21 12.83 27.93
CA LEU A 151 -0.61 11.65 28.55
C LEU A 151 0.33 10.87 27.61
N VAL A 152 1.06 11.57 26.72
CA VAL A 152 1.91 10.93 25.70
C VAL A 152 2.94 9.97 26.31
N LYS A 153 3.47 10.29 27.49
CA LYS A 153 4.46 9.45 28.19
C LYS A 153 3.81 8.15 28.65
N GLU A 154 2.67 8.23 29.31
CA GLU A 154 1.91 7.11 29.85
C GLU A 154 1.36 6.23 28.72
N LYS A 155 0.79 6.84 27.67
CA LYS A 155 0.31 6.13 26.49
C LYS A 155 1.43 5.43 25.74
N LEU A 156 2.62 6.05 25.64
CA LEU A 156 3.77 5.40 25.03
C LEU A 156 4.24 4.19 25.86
N LYS A 157 4.35 4.33 27.18
CA LYS A 157 4.66 3.20 28.09
C LYS A 157 3.65 2.08 27.95
N LEU A 158 2.36 2.41 27.89
CA LEU A 158 1.27 1.47 27.70
C LEU A 158 1.44 0.62 26.43
N LEU A 159 1.82 1.23 25.29
CA LEU A 159 2.11 0.50 24.05
C LEU A 159 3.39 -0.35 24.16
N MET A 160 4.44 0.21 24.76
CA MET A 160 5.75 -0.44 24.91
C MET A 160 5.67 -1.67 25.82
N ASP A 161 5.11 -1.53 27.01
CA ASP A 161 4.97 -2.61 27.99
C ASP A 161 3.93 -3.64 27.55
N GLY A 162 2.89 -3.19 26.85
CA GLY A 162 1.79 -4.05 26.40
C GLY A 162 0.94 -4.61 27.54
N HIS A 163 1.14 -4.11 28.75
CA HIS A 163 0.39 -4.48 29.93
C HIS A 163 -0.07 -3.23 30.66
N PHE A 164 -1.25 -3.31 31.27
CA PHE A 164 -1.75 -2.27 32.16
C PHE A 164 -2.38 -2.94 33.38
N ARG A 165 -1.86 -2.65 34.58
CA ARG A 165 -2.32 -3.22 35.85
C ARG A 165 -2.40 -4.75 35.86
N GLY A 166 -1.40 -5.40 35.27
CA GLY A 166 -1.31 -6.87 35.17
C GLY A 166 -2.18 -7.49 34.07
N ILE A 167 -2.94 -6.69 33.32
CA ILE A 167 -3.74 -7.16 32.19
C ILE A 167 -2.94 -6.98 30.90
N SER A 168 -2.83 -8.04 30.09
CA SER A 168 -2.25 -7.94 28.75
C SER A 168 -3.20 -7.20 27.81
N LEU A 169 -2.68 -6.16 27.15
CA LEU A 169 -3.43 -5.35 26.20
C LEU A 169 -3.43 -5.97 24.80
N PHE A 170 -2.40 -6.72 24.44
CA PHE A 170 -2.22 -7.24 23.08
C PHE A 170 -2.33 -8.76 23.02
N LYS A 171 -2.91 -9.27 21.93
CA LYS A 171 -3.15 -10.71 21.69
C LYS A 171 -1.99 -11.42 20.99
N ASP A 172 -0.82 -10.78 20.87
CA ASP A 172 0.30 -11.35 20.13
C ASP A 172 0.80 -12.65 20.78
N VAL A 173 0.89 -13.72 19.99
CA VAL A 173 1.18 -15.09 20.47
C VAL A 173 2.59 -15.23 21.07
N ASN A 174 3.51 -14.33 20.71
CA ASN A 174 4.93 -14.38 21.09
C ASN A 174 5.32 -13.35 22.17
N MET A 175 4.40 -12.92 23.05
CA MET A 175 4.75 -12.04 24.17
C MET A 175 5.78 -12.65 25.14
N ALA A 176 5.96 -13.97 25.13
CA ALA A 176 7.01 -14.64 25.92
C ALA A 176 8.44 -14.35 25.41
N ILE A 177 8.60 -14.02 24.13
CA ILE A 177 9.91 -13.80 23.49
C ILE A 177 10.22 -12.31 23.37
N HIS A 178 9.21 -11.50 23.06
CA HIS A 178 9.33 -10.04 22.99
C HIS A 178 8.16 -9.38 23.73
N PRO A 179 8.17 -9.37 25.08
CA PRO A 179 7.09 -8.80 25.87
C PRO A 179 6.95 -7.30 25.59
N GLN A 180 8.08 -6.62 25.36
CA GLN A 180 8.12 -5.19 25.13
C GLN A 180 8.28 -4.86 23.65
N TRP A 181 7.44 -3.94 23.16
CA TRP A 181 7.61 -3.31 21.87
C TRP A 181 8.44 -2.05 22.04
N THR A 182 9.42 -1.83 21.15
CA THR A 182 10.21 -0.59 21.15
C THR A 182 9.99 0.15 19.83
N PRO A 183 9.70 1.46 19.86
CA PRO A 183 9.58 2.25 18.64
C PRO A 183 10.90 2.27 17.85
N SER A 184 10.81 2.28 16.53
CA SER A 184 11.98 2.50 15.66
C SER A 184 12.58 3.88 15.90
N PRO A 185 13.88 4.11 15.64
CA PRO A 185 14.52 5.42 15.81
C PRO A 185 13.78 6.57 15.13
N LYS A 186 13.22 6.31 13.93
CA LYS A 186 12.39 7.26 13.19
C LYS A 186 11.11 7.63 13.96
N ASN A 187 10.44 6.65 14.55
CA ASN A 187 9.23 6.90 15.35
C ASN A 187 9.56 7.60 16.67
N LYS A 188 10.66 7.24 17.34
CA LYS A 188 11.15 7.92 18.56
C LYS A 188 11.33 9.42 18.32
N ALA A 189 12.07 9.79 17.27
CA ALA A 189 12.32 11.18 16.92
C ALA A 189 11.03 11.94 16.55
N LYS A 190 10.09 11.31 15.82
CA LYS A 190 8.80 11.93 15.46
C LYS A 190 7.92 12.18 16.69
N ILE A 191 7.76 11.17 17.56
CA ILE A 191 6.94 11.27 18.77
C ILE A 191 7.48 12.37 19.68
N TRP A 192 8.80 12.37 19.93
CA TRP A 192 9.44 13.35 20.79
C TRP A 192 9.34 14.76 20.21
N ARG A 193 9.61 14.95 18.91
CA ARG A 193 9.50 16.26 18.24
C ARG A 193 8.08 16.82 18.32
N ALA A 194 7.07 16.00 18.03
CA ALA A 194 5.67 16.44 18.05
C ALA A 194 5.22 16.86 19.45
N ASN A 195 5.78 16.24 20.49
CA ASN A 195 5.37 16.45 21.87
C ASN A 195 6.44 17.14 22.72
N PHE A 196 7.37 17.86 22.09
CA PHE A 196 8.48 18.51 22.78
C PHE A 196 8.04 19.53 23.86
N GLY A 197 6.83 20.09 23.73
CA GLY A 197 6.26 20.96 24.76
C GLY A 197 5.85 20.24 26.06
N VAL A 198 5.69 18.92 26.00
CA VAL A 198 5.21 18.08 27.10
C VAL A 198 6.26 17.05 27.53
N LEU A 199 7.05 16.52 26.59
CA LEU A 199 8.15 15.59 26.85
C LEU A 199 9.48 16.34 26.98
N GLY A 200 10.07 16.27 28.17
CA GLY A 200 11.43 16.74 28.41
C GLY A 200 12.51 15.83 27.80
N ILE A 201 13.77 16.25 27.93
CA ILE A 201 14.92 15.39 27.60
C ILE A 201 14.92 14.17 28.51
N GLU A 202 14.72 14.36 29.81
CA GLU A 202 14.72 13.25 30.78
C GLU A 202 13.60 12.25 30.51
N ASP A 203 12.41 12.70 30.08
CA ASP A 203 11.34 11.79 29.64
C ASP A 203 11.75 11.00 28.38
N GLY A 204 12.42 11.66 27.44
CA GLY A 204 12.95 11.01 26.24
C GLY A 204 14.00 9.97 26.57
N VAL A 205 14.90 10.26 27.51
CA VAL A 205 15.92 9.33 28.01
C VAL A 205 15.27 8.13 28.72
N GLU A 206 14.30 8.38 29.59
CA GLU A 206 13.56 7.34 30.29
C GLU A 206 12.83 6.40 29.32
N LEU A 207 12.18 6.96 28.29
CA LEU A 207 11.37 6.20 27.33
C LEU A 207 12.22 5.51 26.25
N PHE A 208 13.37 6.08 25.88
CA PHE A 208 14.10 5.65 24.68
C PHE A 208 15.53 5.18 24.93
N GLY A 209 16.05 5.35 26.14
CA GLY A 209 17.40 4.99 26.58
C GLY A 209 18.42 6.13 26.46
N GLU A 210 19.52 6.02 27.22
CA GLU A 210 20.53 7.09 27.33
C GLU A 210 21.31 7.36 26.03
N SER A 211 21.39 6.38 25.14
CA SER A 211 22.02 6.57 23.83
C SER A 211 21.30 7.63 22.97
N GLY A 212 20.05 7.99 23.31
CA GLY A 212 19.27 9.03 22.65
C GLY A 212 19.52 10.46 23.16
N ARG A 213 20.16 10.65 24.33
CA ARG A 213 20.26 11.96 25.01
C ARG A 213 20.81 13.07 24.11
N SER A 214 22.00 12.84 23.53
CA SER A 214 22.64 13.81 22.63
C SER A 214 21.78 14.14 21.40
N HIS A 215 20.97 13.20 20.92
CA HIS A 215 20.05 13.45 19.81
C HIS A 215 18.89 14.37 20.24
N PHE A 216 18.30 14.14 21.41
CA PHE A 216 17.21 14.98 21.94
C PHE A 216 17.70 16.39 22.30
N GLU A 217 18.91 16.52 22.84
CA GLU A 217 19.53 17.83 23.08
C GLU A 217 19.71 18.63 21.79
N LYS A 218 20.24 17.99 20.74
CA LYS A 218 20.39 18.64 19.41
C LYS A 218 19.03 19.04 18.83
N LEU A 219 18.01 18.19 18.95
CA LEU A 219 16.67 18.50 18.51
C LEU A 219 16.04 19.65 19.30
N GLN A 220 16.25 19.70 20.63
CA GLN A 220 15.78 20.79 21.48
C GLN A 220 16.35 22.13 21.03
N VAL A 221 17.66 22.19 20.75
CA VAL A 221 18.33 23.41 20.28
C VAL A 221 17.77 23.83 18.91
N SER A 222 17.64 22.90 17.96
CA SER A 222 17.05 23.18 16.63
C SER A 222 15.63 23.75 16.74
N LEU A 223 14.77 23.11 17.54
CA LEU A 223 13.37 23.53 17.70
C LEU A 223 13.23 24.89 18.39
N ARG A 224 14.11 25.21 19.35
CA ARG A 224 14.16 26.55 19.97
C ARG A 224 14.53 27.61 18.94
N LEU A 225 15.58 27.38 18.15
CA LEU A 225 16.02 28.29 17.10
C LEU A 225 14.94 28.46 16.01
N GLU A 226 14.21 27.40 15.67
CA GLU A 226 13.09 27.46 14.72
C GLU A 226 11.93 28.33 15.25
N ARG A 227 11.57 28.19 16.54
CA ARG A 227 10.56 29.03 17.19
C ARG A 227 10.99 30.50 17.25
N GLU A 228 12.25 30.77 17.60
CA GLU A 228 12.80 32.14 17.67
C GLU A 228 12.83 32.83 16.30
N ARG A 229 12.96 32.05 15.21
CA ARG A 229 12.92 32.56 13.84
C ARG A 229 11.51 32.79 13.30
N GLY A 230 10.47 32.54 14.09
CA GLY A 230 9.07 32.67 13.64
C GLY A 230 8.71 31.70 12.51
N ILE A 231 9.50 30.65 12.31
CA ILE A 231 9.19 29.62 11.31
C ILE A 231 8.05 28.80 11.90
N ASN A 232 6.84 29.00 11.37
CA ASN A 232 5.74 28.10 11.65
C ASN A 232 6.14 26.71 11.17
N VAL A 233 6.40 25.82 12.13
CA VAL A 233 6.61 24.40 11.87
C VAL A 233 5.26 23.85 11.41
N ILE A 234 5.01 23.88 10.10
CA ILE A 234 3.86 23.20 9.49
C ILE A 234 4.10 21.70 9.67
N HIS A 235 3.25 21.07 10.48
CA HIS A 235 3.26 19.65 10.80
C HIS A 235 2.67 18.78 9.69
#